data_AF-A0A950FU89-F1
#
_entry.id   AF-A0A950FU89-F1
#
_cell.length_a   1.000
_cell.length_b   1.000
_cell.length_c   1.000
_cell.angle_alpha   90.00
_cell.angle_beta   90.00
_cell.angle_gamma   90.00
#
_symmetry.space_group_name_H-M   'P 1'
#
loop_
_entity.id
_entity.type
_entity.pdbx_description
1 polymer ?
#
loop_
_entity_poly.entity_id
_entity_poly.type
_entity_poly.pdbx_seq_one_letter_code
_entity_poly.pdbx_strand_id
1 'polypeptide(L)'
;MSLTKKLLPAIVLVTLIPLAATVWVSGRAFAGVQPQVGSQSEEAVLVLVTTFIGAASVGLWVRRRLAQRVSELTKGAKTLAAGRFETRIVVNTQDELGTLARAFNQMAEMVEATLQPLQREVAEGTEAQEALARANLALEQRVEERTAELVREINDRKQAEEAARESETHLNAYFNAFPVGMFMVDREFRLLKVNPGMAEMTGVPIEQHLGKTIREIVPQLADILEPLHLEVFATGKPANVPRWSSIMRECRPDQQIARRAICWQTSAMRSGRP
;
A
#
# COMPACT_ATOMS: atom_id res chain seq x y z
N MET A 1 -29.18 53.08 -10.70
CA MET A 1 -30.04 54.23 -11.02
C MET A 1 -30.94 53.80 -12.19
N SER A 2 -32.18 53.41 -11.88
CA SER A 2 -33.01 52.54 -12.74
C SER A 2 -33.44 53.19 -14.05
N LEU A 3 -33.52 52.39 -15.12
CA LEU A 3 -34.03 52.75 -16.47
C LEU A 3 -35.33 53.58 -16.42
N THR A 4 -36.15 53.36 -15.39
CA THR A 4 -37.39 54.10 -15.14
C THR A 4 -37.18 55.61 -14.98
N LYS A 5 -36.04 56.08 -14.48
CA LYS A 5 -35.73 57.53 -14.36
C LYS A 5 -35.26 58.15 -15.68
N LYS A 6 -34.70 57.38 -16.62
CA LYS A 6 -34.24 57.89 -17.93
C LYS A 6 -35.34 57.90 -18.99
N LEU A 7 -36.31 56.97 -18.91
CA LEU A 7 -37.40 56.87 -19.88
C LEU A 7 -38.59 57.77 -19.54
N LEU A 8 -38.80 58.13 -18.26
CA LEU A 8 -39.87 59.05 -17.84
C LEU A 8 -39.88 60.38 -18.60
N PRO A 9 -38.74 61.11 -18.75
CA PRO A 9 -38.74 62.38 -19.47
C PRO A 9 -39.00 62.19 -20.97
N ALA A 10 -38.52 61.10 -21.59
CA ALA A 10 -38.75 60.84 -23.02
C ALA A 10 -40.21 60.45 -23.32
N ILE A 11 -40.83 59.66 -22.44
CA ILE A 11 -42.25 59.32 -22.56
C ILE A 11 -43.10 60.57 -22.35
N VAL A 12 -42.81 61.38 -21.32
CA VAL A 12 -43.45 62.69 -21.10
C VAL A 12 -43.26 63.61 -22.31
N LEU A 13 -42.06 63.67 -22.90
CA LEU A 13 -41.77 64.49 -24.07
C LEU A 13 -42.57 64.06 -25.32
N VAL A 14 -42.73 62.75 -25.54
CA VAL A 14 -43.42 62.21 -26.72
C VAL A 14 -44.94 62.15 -26.54
N THR A 15 -45.45 62.01 -25.32
CA THR A 15 -46.91 61.91 -25.08
C THR A 15 -47.56 63.20 -24.63
N LEU A 16 -46.91 64.04 -23.81
CA LEU A 16 -47.51 65.27 -23.28
C LEU A 16 -47.32 66.49 -24.18
N ILE A 17 -46.24 66.57 -24.98
CA ILE A 17 -46.01 67.72 -25.88
C ILE A 17 -47.00 67.75 -27.05
N PRO A 18 -47.29 66.64 -27.76
CA PRO A 18 -48.33 66.66 -28.78
C PRO A 18 -49.69 66.99 -28.18
N LEU A 19 -50.02 66.41 -27.01
CA LEU A 19 -51.29 66.62 -26.32
C LEU A 19 -51.48 68.09 -25.93
N ALA A 20 -50.46 68.73 -25.33
CA ALA A 20 -50.49 70.14 -24.97
C ALA A 20 -50.52 71.06 -26.19
N ALA A 21 -49.83 70.70 -27.28
CA ALA A 21 -49.88 71.43 -28.54
C ALA A 21 -51.26 71.34 -29.20
N THR A 22 -51.89 70.16 -29.24
CA THR A 22 -53.27 70.01 -29.72
C THR A 22 -54.26 70.75 -28.82
N VAL A 23 -54.15 70.67 -27.49
CA VAL A 23 -55.03 71.42 -26.58
C VAL A 23 -54.85 72.94 -26.71
N TRP A 24 -53.62 73.42 -26.91
CA TRP A 24 -53.34 74.86 -27.09
C TRP A 24 -53.79 75.40 -28.46
N VAL A 25 -53.61 74.62 -29.53
CA VAL A 25 -54.12 74.95 -30.88
C VAL A 25 -55.65 74.96 -30.89
N SER A 26 -56.29 73.96 -30.28
CA SER A 26 -57.75 73.88 -30.16
C SER A 26 -58.33 74.97 -29.23
N GLY A 27 -57.61 75.31 -28.15
CA GLY A 27 -58.02 76.36 -27.21
C GLY A 27 -57.96 77.78 -27.79
N ARG A 28 -57.03 78.07 -28.71
CA ARG A 28 -56.98 79.36 -29.43
C ARG A 28 -58.07 79.50 -30.48
N ALA A 29 -58.50 78.40 -31.10
CA ALA A 29 -59.59 78.42 -32.09
C ALA A 29 -60.97 78.69 -31.44
N PHE A 30 -61.10 78.51 -30.13
CA PHE A 30 -62.38 78.56 -29.41
C PHE A 30 -62.76 79.94 -28.83
N ALA A 31 -61.92 80.97 -28.97
CA ALA A 31 -62.12 82.28 -28.35
C ALA A 31 -63.23 83.16 -28.99
N GLY A 32 -64.07 82.62 -29.87
CA GLY A 32 -65.06 83.44 -30.61
C GLY A 32 -66.39 82.80 -31.00
N VAL A 33 -66.75 81.59 -30.54
CA VAL A 33 -67.99 80.93 -31.01
C VAL A 33 -68.74 80.23 -29.87
N GLN A 34 -69.99 80.66 -29.63
CA GLN A 34 -70.99 80.01 -28.77
C GLN A 34 -71.72 78.85 -29.53
N PRO A 35 -72.49 77.97 -28.86
CA PRO A 35 -72.33 76.52 -28.92
C PRO A 35 -73.02 75.82 -30.10
N GLN A 36 -72.25 75.03 -30.86
CA GLN A 36 -72.73 73.86 -31.60
C GLN A 36 -71.91 72.64 -31.15
N VAL A 37 -72.21 72.15 -29.95
CA VAL A 37 -71.57 70.98 -29.36
C VAL A 37 -72.33 69.75 -29.84
N GLY A 38 -71.76 69.01 -30.79
CA GLY A 38 -72.33 67.76 -31.26
C GLY A 38 -71.29 66.85 -31.92
N SER A 39 -70.66 67.31 -33.01
CA SER A 39 -69.75 66.46 -33.81
C SER A 39 -68.25 66.62 -33.52
N GLN A 40 -67.81 67.79 -33.03
CA GLN A 40 -66.38 68.05 -32.74
C GLN A 40 -65.86 67.30 -31.49
N SER A 41 -66.74 66.93 -30.55
CA SER A 41 -66.36 66.16 -29.36
C SER A 41 -66.08 64.68 -29.66
N GLU A 42 -66.64 64.12 -30.72
CA GLU A 42 -66.50 62.70 -31.06
C GLU A 42 -65.09 62.38 -31.63
N GLU A 43 -64.55 63.25 -32.47
CA GLU A 43 -63.20 63.09 -33.04
C GLU A 43 -62.11 63.18 -31.97
N ALA A 44 -62.24 64.10 -31.02
CA ALA A 44 -61.30 64.23 -29.91
C ALA A 44 -61.30 62.98 -28.99
N VAL A 45 -62.47 62.39 -28.75
CA VAL A 45 -62.61 61.16 -27.96
C VAL A 45 -61.97 59.97 -28.68
N LEU A 46 -62.15 59.84 -30.00
CA LEU A 46 -61.53 58.78 -30.80
C LEU A 46 -59.99 58.84 -30.77
N VAL A 47 -59.40 60.03 -30.87
CA VAL A 47 -57.94 60.21 -30.78
C VAL A 47 -57.42 59.82 -29.40
N LEU A 48 -58.11 60.21 -28.32
CA LEU A 48 -57.75 59.82 -26.96
C LEU A 48 -57.82 58.31 -26.74
N VAL A 49 -58.90 57.67 -27.20
CA VAL A 49 -59.10 56.23 -27.07
C VAL A 49 -58.04 55.45 -27.86
N THR A 50 -57.77 55.83 -29.11
CA THR A 50 -56.75 55.16 -29.94
C THR A 50 -55.34 55.35 -29.38
N THR A 51 -55.01 56.55 -28.88
CA THR A 51 -53.72 56.81 -28.20
C THR A 51 -53.60 56.00 -26.92
N PHE A 52 -54.67 55.91 -26.13
CA PHE A 52 -54.70 55.11 -24.91
C PHE A 52 -54.52 53.61 -25.22
N ILE A 53 -55.23 53.09 -26.22
CA ILE A 53 -55.09 51.70 -26.68
C ILE A 53 -53.68 51.45 -27.20
N GLY A 54 -53.11 52.36 -27.98
CA GLY A 54 -51.73 52.28 -28.48
C GLY A 54 -50.71 52.23 -27.35
N ALA A 55 -50.80 53.15 -26.38
CA ALA A 55 -49.93 53.20 -25.21
C ALA A 55 -50.06 51.93 -24.35
N ALA A 56 -51.30 51.46 -24.11
CA ALA A 56 -51.56 50.22 -23.38
C ALA A 56 -50.97 49.00 -24.10
N SER A 57 -51.10 48.95 -25.43
CA SER A 57 -50.56 47.87 -26.27
C SER A 57 -49.04 47.83 -26.24
N VAL A 58 -48.38 48.99 -26.37
CA VAL A 58 -46.92 49.12 -26.25
C VAL A 58 -46.47 48.73 -24.85
N GLY A 59 -47.14 49.18 -23.80
CA GLY A 59 -46.83 48.81 -22.41
C GLY A 59 -46.95 47.30 -22.16
N LEU A 60 -48.00 46.67 -22.68
CA LEU A 60 -48.19 45.22 -22.62
C LEU A 60 -47.11 44.45 -23.39
N TRP A 61 -46.70 44.96 -24.56
CA TRP A 61 -45.63 44.39 -25.37
C TRP A 61 -44.27 44.46 -24.66
N VAL A 62 -43.90 45.65 -24.13
CA VAL A 62 -42.65 45.83 -23.36
C VAL A 62 -42.65 44.98 -22.10
N ARG A 63 -43.77 44.94 -21.36
CA ARG A 63 -43.92 44.11 -20.15
C ARG A 63 -43.68 42.63 -20.46
N ARG A 64 -44.33 42.11 -21.50
CA ARG A 64 -44.17 40.70 -21.90
C ARG A 64 -42.74 40.42 -22.34
N ARG A 65 -42.13 41.30 -23.14
CA ARG A 65 -40.76 41.16 -23.63
C ARG A 65 -39.73 41.15 -22.49
N LEU A 66 -39.83 42.06 -21.53
CA LEU A 66 -38.91 42.13 -20.38
C LEU A 66 -39.11 40.93 -19.43
N ALA A 67 -40.36 40.61 -19.09
CA ALA A 67 -40.66 39.51 -18.18
C ALA A 67 -40.15 38.16 -18.72
N GLN A 68 -40.29 37.93 -20.04
CA GLN A 68 -39.82 36.71 -20.68
C GLN A 68 -38.29 36.59 -20.59
N ARG A 69 -37.55 37.65 -20.90
CA ARG A 69 -36.07 37.64 -20.87
C ARG A 69 -35.50 37.48 -19.46
N VAL A 70 -36.07 38.17 -18.48
CA VAL A 70 -35.67 38.00 -17.08
C VAL A 70 -36.00 36.58 -16.59
N SER A 71 -37.11 36.00 -17.04
CA SER A 71 -37.46 34.61 -16.71
C SER A 71 -36.45 33.61 -17.28
N GLU A 72 -36.00 33.78 -18.53
CA GLU A 72 -34.95 32.95 -19.14
C GLU A 72 -33.65 33.01 -18.34
N LEU A 73 -33.24 34.22 -17.93
CA LEU A 73 -32.02 34.41 -17.15
C LEU A 73 -32.13 33.79 -15.75
N THR A 74 -33.29 33.92 -15.12
CA THR A 74 -33.58 33.31 -13.81
C THR A 74 -33.58 31.78 -13.90
N LYS A 75 -34.13 31.22 -14.99
CA LYS A 75 -34.08 29.77 -15.24
C LYS A 75 -32.65 29.29 -15.43
N GLY A 76 -31.84 30.00 -16.22
CA GLY A 76 -30.41 29.72 -16.40
C GLY A 76 -29.63 29.74 -15.10
N ALA A 77 -29.87 30.73 -14.24
CA ALA A 77 -29.24 30.80 -12.91
C ALA A 77 -29.62 29.61 -12.02
N LYS A 78 -30.89 29.18 -12.03
CA LYS A 78 -31.32 27.99 -11.28
C LYS A 78 -30.70 26.70 -11.82
N THR A 79 -30.51 26.56 -13.13
CA THR A 79 -29.85 25.38 -13.70
C THR A 79 -28.36 25.34 -13.36
N LEU A 80 -27.69 26.49 -13.37
CA LEU A 80 -26.29 26.62 -12.95
C LEU A 80 -26.11 26.22 -11.48
N ALA A 81 -26.99 26.71 -10.59
CA ALA A 81 -26.99 26.34 -9.18
C ALA A 81 -27.30 24.85 -8.93
N ALA A 82 -27.99 24.19 -9.86
CA ALA A 82 -28.26 22.75 -9.81
C ALA A 82 -27.11 21.90 -10.41
N GLY A 83 -25.95 22.51 -10.73
CA GLY A 83 -24.78 21.81 -11.26
C GLY A 83 -24.81 21.54 -12.77
N ARG A 84 -25.80 22.06 -13.51
CA ARG A 84 -25.87 21.93 -14.97
C ARG A 84 -25.18 23.12 -15.63
N PHE A 85 -23.86 23.05 -15.70
CA PHE A 85 -23.03 24.15 -16.20
C PHE A 85 -23.13 24.36 -17.70
N GLU A 86 -23.62 23.40 -18.49
CA GLU A 86 -23.71 23.48 -19.95
C GLU A 86 -24.82 24.41 -20.46
N THR A 87 -25.74 24.83 -19.58
CA THR A 87 -26.84 25.71 -19.98
C THR A 87 -26.30 27.10 -20.33
N ARG A 88 -26.56 27.58 -21.55
CA ARG A 88 -26.20 28.92 -22.00
C ARG A 88 -27.44 29.76 -22.27
N ILE A 89 -27.38 31.05 -21.95
CA ILE A 89 -28.44 32.01 -22.24
C ILE A 89 -28.15 32.64 -23.61
N VAL A 90 -29.12 32.58 -24.51
CA VAL A 90 -29.02 33.16 -25.86
C VAL A 90 -29.06 34.69 -25.79
N VAL A 91 -28.09 35.36 -26.42
CA VAL A 91 -27.94 36.82 -26.39
C VAL A 91 -28.41 37.44 -27.72
N ASN A 92 -29.66 37.94 -27.75
CA ASN A 92 -30.24 38.54 -28.96
C ASN A 92 -30.43 40.08 -28.87
N THR A 93 -29.88 40.72 -27.83
CA THR A 93 -29.99 42.16 -27.59
C THR A 93 -28.65 42.77 -27.16
N GLN A 94 -28.42 44.03 -27.53
CA GLN A 94 -27.23 44.82 -27.15
C GLN A 94 -27.48 45.74 -25.94
N ASP A 95 -28.48 45.40 -25.12
CA ASP A 95 -28.87 46.14 -23.92
C ASP A 95 -28.17 45.60 -22.66
N GLU A 96 -28.52 46.16 -21.50
CA GLU A 96 -27.97 45.75 -20.20
C GLU A 96 -28.27 44.28 -19.90
N LEU A 97 -29.43 43.77 -20.36
CA LEU A 97 -29.78 42.35 -20.24
C LEU A 97 -28.87 41.47 -21.08
N GLY A 98 -28.50 41.91 -22.28
CA GLY A 98 -27.51 41.23 -23.12
C GLY A 98 -26.13 41.18 -22.48
N THR A 99 -25.69 42.25 -21.80
CA THR A 99 -24.43 42.27 -21.04
C THR A 99 -24.46 41.29 -19.87
N LEU A 100 -25.57 41.24 -19.12
CA LEU A 100 -25.72 40.29 -18.02
C LEU A 100 -25.72 38.83 -18.51
N ALA A 101 -26.38 38.54 -19.63
CA ALA A 101 -26.38 37.21 -20.23
C ALA A 101 -24.97 36.77 -20.68
N ARG A 102 -24.16 37.68 -21.23
CA ARG A 102 -22.73 37.40 -21.54
C ARG A 102 -21.92 37.10 -20.28
N ALA A 103 -22.06 37.92 -19.24
CA ALA A 103 -21.37 37.70 -17.96
C ALA A 103 -21.78 36.37 -17.32
N PHE A 104 -23.06 36.01 -17.39
CA PHE A 104 -23.55 34.71 -16.94
C PHE A 104 -22.90 33.54 -17.71
N ASN A 105 -22.87 33.62 -19.04
CA ASN A 105 -22.26 32.57 -19.86
C ASN A 105 -20.75 32.43 -19.59
N GLN A 106 -20.02 33.55 -19.40
CA GLN A 106 -18.60 33.51 -19.03
C GLN A 106 -18.37 32.85 -17.66
N MET A 107 -19.21 33.14 -16.67
CA MET A 107 -19.13 32.45 -15.38
C MET A 107 -19.39 30.95 -15.53
N ALA A 108 -20.41 30.56 -16.30
CA ALA A 108 -20.72 29.15 -16.54
C ALA A 108 -19.55 28.40 -17.20
N GLU A 109 -18.92 29.03 -18.20
CA GLU A 109 -17.73 28.50 -18.88
C GLU A 109 -16.53 28.38 -17.94
N MET A 110 -16.26 29.39 -17.10
CA MET A 110 -15.16 29.35 -16.14
C MET A 110 -15.36 28.28 -15.07
N VAL A 111 -16.58 28.11 -14.57
CA VAL A 111 -16.91 27.07 -13.59
C VAL A 111 -16.75 25.68 -14.21
N GLU A 112 -17.24 25.49 -15.44
CA GLU A 112 -17.10 24.23 -16.18
C GLU A 112 -15.63 23.88 -16.43
N ALA A 113 -14.84 24.85 -16.91
CA ALA A 113 -13.41 24.69 -17.17
C ALA A 113 -12.60 24.38 -15.91
N THR A 114 -13.06 24.80 -14.72
CA THR A 114 -12.38 24.53 -13.44
C THR A 114 -12.83 23.20 -12.83
N LEU A 115 -14.12 22.88 -12.89
CA LEU A 115 -14.68 21.67 -12.25
C LEU A 115 -14.34 20.39 -13.01
N GLN A 116 -14.32 20.41 -14.35
CA GLN A 116 -13.99 19.20 -15.13
C GLN A 116 -12.61 18.60 -14.80
N PRO A 117 -11.49 19.37 -14.79
CA PRO A 117 -10.19 18.79 -14.46
C PRO A 117 -10.12 18.34 -13.00
N LEU A 118 -10.70 19.10 -12.05
CA LEU A 118 -10.76 18.71 -10.65
C LEU A 118 -11.53 17.38 -10.45
N GLN A 119 -12.65 17.21 -11.15
CA GLN A 119 -13.43 15.96 -11.08
C GLN A 119 -12.65 14.76 -11.63
N ARG A 120 -11.87 14.96 -12.71
CA ARG A 120 -10.99 13.91 -13.24
C ARG A 120 -9.88 13.56 -12.27
N GLU A 121 -9.20 14.56 -11.70
CA GLU A 121 -8.14 14.36 -10.72
C GLU A 121 -8.65 13.62 -9.48
N VAL A 122 -9.85 13.96 -8.99
CA VAL A 122 -10.50 13.25 -7.88
C VAL A 122 -10.84 11.81 -8.26
N ALA A 123 -11.35 11.56 -9.47
CA ALA A 123 -11.67 10.21 -9.93
C ALA A 123 -10.40 9.34 -10.03
N GLU A 124 -9.35 9.85 -10.68
CA GLU A 124 -8.05 9.18 -10.82
C GLU A 124 -7.40 8.91 -9.45
N GLY A 125 -7.45 9.90 -8.54
CA GLY A 125 -6.94 9.75 -7.17
C GLY A 125 -7.69 8.69 -6.37
N THR A 126 -9.02 8.61 -6.54
CA THR A 126 -9.84 7.60 -5.86
C THR A 126 -9.54 6.20 -6.37
N GLU A 127 -9.43 6.01 -7.68
CA GLU A 127 -9.06 4.72 -8.29
C GLU A 127 -7.65 4.27 -7.84
N ALA A 128 -6.69 5.20 -7.78
CA ALA A 128 -5.34 4.93 -7.28
C ALA A 128 -5.34 4.55 -5.79
N GLN A 129 -6.12 5.25 -4.95
CA GLN A 129 -6.27 4.90 -3.53
C GLN A 129 -6.89 3.52 -3.34
N GLU A 130 -7.91 3.16 -4.12
CA GLU A 130 -8.54 1.83 -4.06
C GLU A 130 -7.60 0.73 -4.56
N ALA A 131 -6.81 0.99 -5.61
CA ALA A 131 -5.77 0.07 -6.07
C ALA A 131 -4.70 -0.15 -5.00
N LEU A 132 -4.25 0.93 -4.35
CA LEU A 132 -3.28 0.86 -3.26
C LEU A 132 -3.83 0.11 -2.04
N ALA A 133 -5.08 0.37 -1.64
CA ALA A 133 -5.72 -0.33 -0.54
C ALA A 133 -5.81 -1.85 -0.80
N ARG A 134 -6.17 -2.25 -2.03
CA ARG A 134 -6.19 -3.66 -2.44
C ARG A 134 -4.80 -4.29 -2.43
N ALA A 135 -3.79 -3.57 -2.92
CA ALA A 135 -2.41 -4.05 -2.92
C ALA A 135 -1.86 -4.23 -1.50
N ASN A 136 -2.15 -3.30 -0.59
CA ASN A 136 -1.74 -3.38 0.81
C ASN A 136 -2.37 -4.58 1.52
N LEU A 137 -3.69 -4.80 1.35
CA LEU A 137 -4.37 -5.97 1.93
C LEU A 137 -3.75 -7.28 1.42
N ALA A 138 -3.47 -7.38 0.12
CA ALA A 138 -2.84 -8.56 -0.47
C ALA A 138 -1.38 -8.74 -0.02
N LEU A 139 -0.69 -7.67 0.37
CA LEU A 139 0.66 -7.73 0.93
C LEU A 139 0.62 -8.20 2.39
N GLU A 140 -0.31 -7.68 3.19
CA GLU A 140 -0.52 -8.09 4.59
C GLU A 140 -0.80 -9.59 4.67
N GLN A 141 -1.68 -10.13 3.82
CA GLN A 141 -1.94 -11.56 3.75
C GLN A 141 -0.68 -12.38 3.43
N ARG A 142 0.10 -11.95 2.44
CA ARG A 142 1.36 -12.63 2.07
C ARG A 142 2.39 -12.58 3.19
N VAL A 143 2.47 -11.47 3.90
CA VAL A 143 3.36 -11.34 5.07
C VAL A 143 2.92 -12.27 6.18
N GLU A 144 1.63 -12.38 6.46
CA GLU A 144 1.09 -13.29 7.48
C GLU A 144 1.39 -14.76 7.15
N GLU A 145 1.08 -15.17 5.91
CA GLU A 145 1.36 -16.53 5.41
C GLU A 145 2.84 -16.88 5.53
N ARG A 146 3.73 -16.01 5.02
CA ARG A 146 5.16 -16.28 5.02
C ARG A 146 5.75 -16.24 6.44
N THR A 147 5.20 -15.42 7.31
CA THR A 147 5.57 -15.39 8.73
C THR A 147 5.19 -16.71 9.41
N ALA A 148 3.97 -17.21 9.18
CA ALA A 148 3.54 -18.48 9.73
C ALA A 148 4.40 -19.65 9.23
N GLU A 149 4.76 -19.67 7.95
CA GLU A 149 5.68 -20.67 7.39
C GLU A 149 7.08 -20.60 8.00
N LEU A 150 7.67 -19.40 8.14
CA LEU A 150 8.99 -19.23 8.76
C LEU A 150 8.99 -19.64 10.23
N VAL A 151 7.92 -19.34 10.96
CA VAL A 151 7.78 -19.77 12.36
C VAL A 151 7.76 -21.28 12.47
N ARG A 152 7.06 -21.98 11.58
CA ARG A 152 7.07 -23.45 11.52
C ARG A 152 8.46 -23.98 11.19
N GLU A 153 9.10 -23.46 10.16
CA GLU A 153 10.45 -23.88 9.75
C GLU A 153 11.48 -23.69 10.87
N ILE A 154 11.44 -22.56 11.58
CA ILE A 154 12.30 -22.31 12.73
C ILE A 154 12.04 -23.31 13.85
N ASN A 155 10.78 -23.62 14.13
CA ASN A 155 10.42 -24.58 15.17
C ASN A 155 10.92 -25.99 14.81
N ASP A 156 10.71 -26.43 13.57
CA ASP A 156 11.17 -27.73 13.08
C ASP A 156 12.70 -27.83 13.14
N ARG A 157 13.41 -26.77 12.72
CA ARG A 157 14.88 -26.72 12.81
C ARG A 157 15.37 -26.82 14.25
N LYS A 158 14.72 -26.11 15.18
CA LYS A 158 15.06 -26.16 16.61
C LYS A 158 14.85 -27.56 17.19
N GLN A 159 13.77 -28.23 16.83
CA GLN A 159 13.52 -29.59 17.29
C GLN A 159 14.55 -30.58 16.74
N ALA A 160 14.93 -30.45 15.46
CA ALA A 160 15.97 -31.28 14.87
C ALA A 160 17.36 -31.03 15.49
N GLU A 161 17.69 -29.76 15.76
CA GLU A 161 18.94 -29.37 16.42
C GLU A 161 19.02 -29.90 17.85
N GLU A 162 17.93 -29.79 18.63
CA GLU A 162 17.88 -30.33 19.98
C GLU A 162 17.95 -31.86 19.99
N ALA A 163 17.22 -32.55 19.11
CA ALA A 163 17.30 -34.00 18.99
C ALA A 163 18.71 -34.48 18.60
N ALA A 164 19.38 -33.75 17.70
CA ALA A 164 20.77 -34.02 17.34
C ALA A 164 21.71 -33.81 18.53
N ARG A 165 21.51 -32.73 19.29
CA ARG A 165 22.30 -32.41 20.48
C ARG A 165 22.11 -33.43 21.60
N GLU A 166 20.88 -33.88 21.84
CA GLU A 166 20.56 -34.95 22.79
C GLU A 166 21.23 -36.26 22.35
N SER A 167 21.13 -36.62 21.07
CA SER A 167 21.80 -37.81 20.53
C SER A 167 23.32 -37.72 20.69
N GLU A 168 23.93 -36.57 20.38
CA GLU A 168 25.37 -36.36 20.55
C GLU A 168 25.77 -36.47 22.03
N THR A 169 24.99 -35.86 22.92
CA THR A 169 25.22 -35.92 24.37
C THR A 169 25.15 -37.35 24.88
N HIS A 170 24.14 -38.11 24.46
CA HIS A 170 24.01 -39.53 24.80
C HIS A 170 25.17 -40.35 24.26
N LEU A 171 25.54 -40.19 22.98
CA LEU A 171 26.68 -40.89 22.38
C LEU A 171 28.00 -40.56 23.08
N ASN A 172 28.21 -39.28 23.44
CA ASN A 172 29.38 -38.85 24.21
C ASN A 172 29.39 -39.45 25.62
N ALA A 173 28.24 -39.49 26.29
CA ALA A 173 28.11 -40.11 27.61
C ALA A 173 28.43 -41.61 27.53
N TYR A 174 27.87 -42.34 26.56
CA TYR A 174 28.18 -43.76 26.36
C TYR A 174 29.66 -43.98 26.06
N PHE A 175 30.20 -43.27 25.06
CA PHE A 175 31.62 -43.36 24.69
C PHE A 175 32.55 -43.13 25.89
N ASN A 176 32.23 -42.17 26.74
CA ASN A 176 33.02 -41.84 27.93
C ASN A 176 32.82 -42.81 29.11
N ALA A 177 31.65 -43.44 29.22
CA ALA A 177 31.35 -44.39 30.29
C ALA A 177 31.92 -45.79 30.03
N PHE A 178 32.25 -46.15 28.78
CA PHE A 178 32.74 -47.49 28.47
C PHE A 178 34.06 -47.81 29.21
N PRO A 179 34.13 -48.91 29.98
CA PRO A 179 35.32 -49.35 30.70
C PRO A 179 36.33 -50.05 29.79
N VAL A 180 36.40 -49.68 28.51
CA VAL A 180 37.41 -50.14 27.56
C VAL A 180 38.00 -48.90 26.88
N GLY A 181 39.30 -48.93 26.62
CA GLY A 181 39.94 -47.86 25.85
C GLY A 181 39.39 -47.79 24.43
N MET A 182 38.70 -46.70 24.13
CA MET A 182 38.17 -46.39 22.81
C MET A 182 38.85 -45.15 22.24
N PHE A 183 39.18 -45.19 20.96
CA PHE A 183 39.76 -44.07 20.25
C PHE A 183 39.35 -44.07 18.78
N MET A 184 39.44 -42.91 18.15
CA MET A 184 39.23 -42.72 16.72
C MET A 184 40.45 -42.03 16.13
N VAL A 185 40.85 -42.42 14.91
CA VAL A 185 41.97 -41.81 14.19
C VAL A 185 41.57 -41.31 12.81
N ASP A 186 42.31 -40.32 12.31
CA ASP A 186 42.27 -39.91 10.90
C ASP A 186 43.16 -40.82 10.01
N ARG A 187 43.28 -40.45 8.73
CA ARG A 187 44.06 -41.21 7.73
C ARG A 187 45.57 -41.14 7.98
N GLU A 188 46.01 -40.18 8.77
CA GLU A 188 47.40 -39.97 9.18
C GLU A 188 47.66 -40.58 10.59
N PHE A 189 46.73 -41.40 11.09
CA PHE A 189 46.74 -42.06 12.40
C PHE A 189 46.75 -41.12 13.60
N ARG A 190 46.33 -39.86 13.42
CA ARG A 190 46.20 -38.90 14.53
C ARG A 190 44.92 -39.18 15.29
N LEU A 191 45.01 -39.22 16.61
CA LEU A 191 43.88 -39.45 17.50
C LEU A 191 42.95 -38.23 17.47
N LEU A 192 41.74 -38.44 16.94
CA LEU A 192 40.68 -37.44 16.86
C LEU A 192 39.81 -37.43 18.11
N LYS A 193 39.63 -38.60 18.73
CA LYS A 193 38.80 -38.79 19.92
C LYS A 193 39.33 -39.95 20.75
N VAL A 194 39.24 -39.82 22.07
CA VAL A 194 39.70 -40.79 23.06
C VAL A 194 38.79 -40.72 24.28
N ASN A 195 38.44 -41.86 24.85
CA ASN A 195 37.63 -41.92 26.06
C ASN A 195 38.50 -42.00 27.34
N PRO A 196 37.92 -41.80 28.54
CA PRO A 196 38.63 -41.93 29.80
C PRO A 196 39.26 -43.31 30.03
N GLY A 197 38.60 -44.39 29.61
CA GLY A 197 39.17 -45.74 29.71
C GLY A 197 40.50 -45.89 28.97
N MET A 198 40.67 -45.18 27.85
CA MET A 198 41.93 -45.16 27.09
C MET A 198 43.03 -44.42 27.86
N ALA A 199 42.70 -43.26 28.43
CA ALA A 199 43.61 -42.47 29.24
C ALA A 199 44.08 -43.21 30.51
N GLU A 200 43.17 -43.94 31.17
CA GLU A 200 43.52 -44.79 32.31
C GLU A 200 44.45 -45.95 31.90
N MET A 201 44.16 -46.58 30.76
CA MET A 201 44.93 -47.71 30.25
C MET A 201 46.37 -47.32 29.85
N THR A 202 46.56 -46.18 29.18
CA THR A 202 47.89 -45.67 28.83
C THR A 202 48.57 -44.94 29.98
N GLY A 203 47.78 -44.40 30.92
CA GLY A 203 48.25 -43.50 31.97
C GLY A 203 48.61 -42.10 31.44
N VAL A 204 48.14 -41.73 30.25
CA VAL A 204 48.35 -40.42 29.62
C VAL A 204 47.03 -39.64 29.68
N PRO A 205 47.02 -38.33 29.99
CA PRO A 205 45.79 -37.53 29.97
C PRO A 205 45.16 -37.44 28.56
N ILE A 206 43.83 -37.30 28.48
CA ILE A 206 43.08 -37.25 27.21
C ILE A 206 43.63 -36.14 26.30
N GLU A 207 43.95 -34.98 26.86
CA GLU A 207 44.42 -33.79 26.15
C GLU A 207 45.76 -34.03 25.45
N GLN A 208 46.58 -34.94 25.97
CA GLN A 208 47.89 -35.29 25.40
C GLN A 208 47.79 -36.35 24.31
N HIS A 209 46.64 -37.01 24.17
CA HIS A 209 46.39 -37.94 23.07
C HIS A 209 45.95 -37.21 21.79
N LEU A 210 45.13 -36.17 21.92
CA LEU A 210 44.49 -35.51 20.77
C LEU A 210 45.54 -34.92 19.80
N GLY A 211 45.38 -35.23 18.50
CA GLY A 211 46.28 -34.80 17.43
C GLY A 211 47.62 -35.54 17.35
N LYS A 212 47.94 -36.39 18.34
CA LYS A 212 49.11 -37.28 18.34
C LYS A 212 48.82 -38.57 17.60
N THR A 213 49.85 -39.13 16.99
CA THR A 213 49.77 -40.42 16.31
C THR A 213 49.76 -41.58 17.31
N ILE A 214 49.16 -42.72 16.94
CA ILE A 214 49.21 -43.96 17.75
C ILE A 214 50.66 -44.30 18.12
N ARG A 215 51.60 -44.10 17.19
CA ARG A 215 53.04 -44.34 17.36
C ARG A 215 53.71 -43.44 18.39
N GLU A 216 53.24 -42.20 18.55
CA GLU A 216 53.75 -41.28 19.58
C GLU A 216 53.27 -41.67 20.99
N ILE A 217 52.04 -42.20 21.12
CA ILE A 217 51.46 -42.54 22.44
C ILE A 217 51.81 -43.97 22.86
N VAL A 218 51.62 -44.94 21.95
CA VAL A 218 51.88 -46.37 22.21
C VAL A 218 52.65 -46.99 21.04
N PRO A 219 53.95 -46.69 20.90
CA PRO A 219 54.76 -47.13 19.75
C PRO A 219 54.75 -48.66 19.56
N GLN A 220 54.63 -49.44 20.63
CA GLN A 220 54.60 -50.90 20.57
C GLN A 220 53.34 -51.46 19.92
N LEU A 221 52.20 -50.78 20.09
CA LEU A 221 50.94 -51.20 19.49
C LEU A 221 50.76 -50.63 18.09
N ALA A 222 51.54 -49.60 17.72
CA ALA A 222 51.46 -48.97 16.41
C ALA A 222 51.78 -49.95 15.27
N ASP A 223 52.78 -50.81 15.43
CA ASP A 223 53.16 -51.81 14.42
C ASP A 223 52.08 -52.88 14.19
N ILE A 224 51.14 -53.04 15.13
CA ILE A 224 49.98 -53.95 15.02
C ILE A 224 48.75 -53.19 14.52
N LEU A 225 48.51 -51.99 15.06
CA LEU A 225 47.29 -51.22 14.80
C LEU A 225 47.33 -50.49 13.45
N GLU A 226 48.46 -49.92 13.03
CA GLU A 226 48.56 -49.16 11.78
C GLU A 226 48.25 -50.03 10.54
N PRO A 227 48.80 -51.25 10.38
CA PRO A 227 48.44 -52.13 9.26
C PRO A 227 46.95 -52.48 9.22
N LEU A 228 46.34 -52.72 10.40
CA LEU A 228 44.91 -53.00 10.50
C LEU A 228 44.06 -51.79 10.09
N HIS A 229 44.44 -50.59 10.51
CA HIS A 229 43.74 -49.37 10.09
C HIS A 229 43.92 -49.09 8.59
N LEU A 230 45.10 -49.37 8.00
CA LEU A 230 45.30 -49.30 6.55
C LEU A 230 44.37 -50.25 5.79
N GLU A 231 44.20 -51.48 6.28
CA GLU A 231 43.26 -52.45 5.71
C GLU A 231 41.81 -51.94 5.78
N VAL A 232 41.40 -51.39 6.92
CA VAL A 232 40.07 -50.78 7.09
C VAL A 232 39.89 -49.59 6.15
N PHE A 233 40.88 -48.70 6.02
CA PHE A 233 40.81 -47.55 5.12
C PHE A 233 40.76 -47.96 3.64
N ALA A 234 41.44 -49.03 3.25
CA ALA A 234 41.44 -49.53 1.88
C ALA A 234 40.14 -50.27 1.52
N THR A 235 39.58 -51.04 2.46
CA THR A 235 38.46 -51.95 2.19
C THR A 235 37.09 -51.42 2.64
N GLY A 236 37.07 -50.45 3.56
CA GLY A 236 35.86 -49.97 4.24
C GLY A 236 35.21 -51.02 5.17
N LYS A 237 35.86 -52.16 5.41
CA LYS A 237 35.34 -53.25 6.24
C LYS A 237 36.14 -53.36 7.54
N PRO A 238 35.55 -53.84 8.64
CA PRO A 238 36.29 -54.12 9.87
C PRO A 238 37.42 -55.13 9.62
N ALA A 239 38.65 -54.78 9.98
CA ALA A 239 39.79 -55.69 9.90
C ALA A 239 39.68 -56.77 10.98
N ASN A 240 40.21 -57.96 10.68
CA ASN A 240 40.23 -59.06 11.64
C ASN A 240 41.33 -58.81 12.68
N VAL A 241 40.94 -58.34 13.86
CA VAL A 241 41.88 -58.02 14.92
C VAL A 241 42.39 -59.32 15.57
N PRO A 242 43.72 -59.52 15.68
CA PRO A 242 44.28 -60.66 16.42
C PRO A 242 43.75 -60.69 17.86
N ARG A 243 43.56 -61.90 18.40
CA ARG A 243 43.08 -62.06 19.78
C ARG A 243 43.97 -61.27 20.73
N TRP A 244 43.36 -60.49 21.62
CA TRP A 244 44.09 -59.62 22.56
C TRP A 244 45.21 -60.34 23.34
N SER A 245 44.97 -61.59 23.77
CA SER A 245 45.98 -62.42 24.44
C SER A 245 47.25 -62.68 23.62
N SER A 246 47.15 -62.65 22.28
CA SER A 246 48.27 -62.85 21.37
C SER A 246 49.06 -61.55 21.20
N ILE A 247 48.35 -60.42 21.04
CA ILE A 247 48.94 -59.07 20.98
C ILE A 247 49.79 -58.81 22.24
N MET A 248 49.25 -59.14 23.42
CA MET A 248 49.97 -58.95 24.69
C MET A 248 51.18 -59.87 24.88
N ARG A 249 51.31 -60.95 24.11
CA ARG A 249 52.48 -61.85 24.15
C ARG A 249 53.64 -61.32 23.30
N GLU A 250 53.33 -60.55 22.26
CA GLU A 250 54.32 -59.91 21.38
C GLU A 250 54.84 -58.59 21.96
N CYS A 251 54.09 -57.91 22.82
CA CYS A 251 54.58 -56.77 23.59
C CYS A 251 55.58 -57.21 24.67
N ARG A 252 56.75 -56.53 24.78
CA ARG A 252 57.79 -56.91 25.75
C ARG A 252 57.32 -56.70 27.20
N PRO A 253 57.64 -57.63 28.14
CA PRO A 253 57.16 -57.57 29.52
C PRO A 253 57.72 -56.42 30.37
N ASP A 254 58.73 -55.69 29.90
CA ASP A 254 59.39 -54.57 30.59
C ASP A 254 58.64 -53.24 30.44
N GLN A 255 57.66 -53.15 29.53
CA GLN A 255 56.96 -51.91 29.25
C GLN A 255 55.66 -51.77 30.06
N GLN A 256 55.63 -50.73 30.91
CA GLN A 256 54.59 -50.50 31.93
C GLN A 256 53.15 -50.44 31.37
N ILE A 257 52.98 -49.98 30.12
CA ILE A 257 51.66 -49.79 29.48
C ILE A 257 50.98 -51.12 29.19
N ALA A 258 51.71 -52.12 28.68
CA ALA A 258 51.16 -53.45 28.42
C ALA A 258 50.73 -54.13 29.73
N ARG A 259 51.54 -54.02 30.80
CA ARG A 259 51.16 -54.52 32.13
C ARG A 259 49.94 -53.79 32.71
N ARG A 260 49.85 -52.46 32.55
CA ARG A 260 48.70 -51.66 32.99
C ARG A 260 47.42 -52.04 32.26
N ALA A 261 47.47 -52.23 30.94
CA ALA A 261 46.31 -52.66 30.16
C ALA A 261 45.78 -54.05 30.58
N ILE A 262 46.66 -55.02 30.86
CA ILE A 262 46.25 -56.35 31.34
C ILE A 262 45.65 -56.27 32.74
N CYS A 263 46.32 -55.60 33.68
CA CYS A 263 45.81 -55.43 35.06
C CYS A 263 44.49 -54.67 35.08
N TRP A 264 44.34 -53.66 34.22
CA TRP A 264 43.13 -52.85 34.16
C TRP A 264 41.96 -53.65 33.59
N GLN A 265 42.10 -54.33 32.44
CA GLN A 265 41.03 -55.20 31.91
C GLN A 265 40.62 -56.33 32.88
N THR A 266 41.59 -56.99 33.51
CA THR A 266 41.31 -58.08 34.47
C THR A 266 40.69 -57.58 35.77
N SER A 267 40.99 -56.36 36.21
CA SER A 267 40.36 -55.73 37.39
C SER A 267 39.00 -55.12 37.07
N ALA A 268 38.83 -54.48 35.91
CA ALA A 268 37.56 -53.95 35.43
C ALA A 268 36.52 -55.08 35.31
N MET A 269 36.87 -56.21 34.67
CA MET A 269 36.00 -57.39 34.57
C MET A 269 35.68 -58.04 35.92
N ARG A 270 36.57 -57.98 36.92
CA ARG A 270 36.33 -58.56 38.27
C ARG A 270 35.52 -57.65 39.18
N SER A 271 35.61 -56.34 39.00
CA SER A 271 35.00 -55.36 39.91
C SER A 271 33.51 -55.14 39.67
N GLY A 272 32.93 -55.70 38.60
CA GLY A 272 31.51 -55.55 38.27
C GLY A 272 31.07 -54.09 38.15
N ARG A 273 32.02 -53.16 37.98
CA ARG A 273 31.69 -51.77 37.69
C ARG A 273 31.13 -51.73 36.28
N PRO A 274 29.93 -51.16 36.09
CA PRO A 274 29.36 -51.02 34.76
C PRO A 274 30.30 -50.28 33.81
#